data_AF-X1CLE5-F1
#
_entry.id   AF-X1CLE5-F1
#
_cell.length_a   1.000
_cell.length_b   1.000
_cell.length_c   1.000
_cell.angle_alpha   90.00
_cell.angle_beta   90.00
_cell.angle_gamma   90.00
#
_symmetry.space_group_name_H-M   'P 1'
#
loop_
_entity.id
_entity.type
_entity.pdbx_description
1 polymer ?
#
loop_
_entity_poly.entity_id
_entity_poly.type
_entity_poly.pdbx_seq_one_letter_code
_entity_poly.pdbx_strand_id
1 'polypeptide(L)'
;HIIFQNLGDIPILIEEGEIFLGEGTQDRICVGTVIADPGTTLNISVKCVHAPHRLSRGSSFSYGGKASRGMLNEMRSGKFYNASIGLGASTISQSSVWKKVKEEMGYEKSVSDNSKYTLGIKARKGRVKKRSKKVKFPKNTIGVVAIDNKGEIKGVEIYRSPHNFNIRKEGIFESLETNISWEPEG
;
A
#
# COMPACT_ATOMS: atom_id res chain seq x y z
N HIS A 1 7.68 -14.94 -1.46
CA HIS A 1 8.63 -13.82 -1.62
C HIS A 1 8.63 -13.41 -3.09
N ILE A 2 9.14 -12.22 -3.40
CA ILE A 2 9.48 -11.78 -4.75
C ILE A 2 10.99 -11.61 -4.80
N ILE A 3 11.63 -12.08 -5.88
CA ILE A 3 13.04 -11.78 -6.15
C ILE A 3 13.05 -10.47 -6.93
N PHE A 4 13.67 -9.45 -6.38
CA PHE A 4 13.79 -8.13 -6.99
C PHE A 4 15.26 -7.86 -7.31
N GLN A 5 15.52 -7.38 -8.52
CA GLN A 5 16.84 -6.95 -8.95
C GLN A 5 16.80 -5.47 -9.30
N ASN A 6 17.68 -4.68 -8.69
CA ASN A 6 17.87 -3.29 -9.07
C ASN A 6 18.85 -3.22 -10.25
N LEU A 7 18.32 -3.04 -11.46
CA LEU A 7 19.11 -2.87 -12.69
C LEU A 7 19.54 -1.41 -12.94
N GLY A 8 19.11 -0.48 -12.08
CA GLY A 8 19.44 0.93 -12.17
C GLY A 8 20.77 1.29 -11.51
N ASP A 9 21.04 2.59 -11.49
CA ASP A 9 22.25 3.23 -10.95
C ASP A 9 22.01 3.92 -9.59
N ILE A 10 20.76 3.98 -9.12
CA ILE A 10 20.38 4.57 -7.83
C ILE A 10 19.69 3.55 -6.90
N PRO A 11 19.83 3.69 -5.57
CA PRO A 11 19.07 2.86 -4.63
C PRO A 11 17.56 3.02 -4.79
N ILE A 12 16.82 1.92 -4.73
CA ILE A 12 15.35 1.90 -4.80
C ILE A 12 14.79 1.57 -3.42
N LEU A 13 14.00 2.50 -2.87
CA LEU A 13 13.22 2.25 -1.66
C LEU A 13 11.91 1.57 -2.04
N ILE A 14 11.68 0.37 -1.52
CA ILE A 14 10.43 -0.37 -1.64
C ILE A 14 9.77 -0.34 -0.27
N GLU A 15 8.65 0.35 -0.17
CA GLU A 15 8.00 0.57 1.11
C GLU A 15 7.00 -0.53 1.47
N GLU A 16 6.82 -0.74 2.77
CA GLU A 16 5.69 -1.54 3.26
C GLU A 16 4.37 -1.09 2.63
N GLY A 17 3.55 -2.05 2.23
CA GLY A 17 2.24 -1.82 1.62
C GLY A 17 2.27 -1.42 0.16
N GLU A 18 3.44 -1.38 -0.48
CA GLU A 18 3.50 -1.38 -1.95
C GLU A 18 2.93 -2.67 -2.52
N ILE A 19 2.27 -2.53 -3.66
CA ILE A 19 1.49 -3.59 -4.29
C ILE A 19 2.18 -3.99 -5.58
N PHE A 20 2.31 -5.29 -5.79
CA PHE A 20 2.89 -5.88 -6.98
C PHE A 20 1.82 -6.64 -7.75
N LEU A 21 1.56 -6.23 -8.98
CA LEU A 21 0.63 -6.91 -9.89
C LEU A 21 1.34 -8.08 -10.53
N GLY A 22 0.83 -9.29 -10.31
CA GLY A 22 1.45 -10.52 -10.83
C GLY A 22 0.94 -10.89 -12.21
N GLU A 23 1.83 -11.11 -13.18
CA GLU A 23 1.46 -11.62 -14.50
C GLU A 23 1.31 -13.14 -14.46
N GLY A 24 0.09 -13.64 -14.70
CA GLY A 24 -0.22 -15.08 -14.63
C GLY A 24 -0.10 -15.66 -13.20
N THR A 25 -0.06 -14.82 -12.17
CA THR A 25 -0.02 -15.24 -10.76
C THR A 25 -0.85 -14.30 -9.86
N GLN A 26 -0.79 -14.50 -8.54
CA GLN A 26 -1.48 -13.67 -7.57
C GLN A 26 -0.75 -12.35 -7.32
N ASP A 27 -1.52 -11.28 -7.21
CA ASP A 27 -1.05 -9.98 -6.75
C ASP A 27 -0.55 -10.05 -5.31
N ARG A 28 0.47 -9.24 -5.00
CA ARG A 28 1.21 -9.29 -3.74
C ARG A 28 1.29 -7.93 -3.07
N ILE A 29 1.41 -7.92 -1.75
CA ILE A 29 1.69 -6.74 -0.94
C ILE A 29 3.03 -6.91 -0.23
N CYS A 30 3.85 -5.85 -0.23
CA CYS A 30 5.11 -5.79 0.48
C CYS A 30 4.88 -5.69 2.00
N VAL A 31 5.51 -6.57 2.78
CA VAL A 31 5.29 -6.67 4.24
C VAL A 31 6.22 -5.76 5.05
N GLY A 32 7.35 -5.36 4.46
CA GLY A 32 8.36 -4.55 5.12
C GLY A 32 8.98 -3.55 4.15
N THR A 33 9.61 -2.53 4.70
CA THR A 33 10.38 -1.57 3.91
C THR A 33 11.78 -2.12 3.68
N VAL A 34 12.24 -2.11 2.43
CA VAL A 34 13.58 -2.54 2.03
C VAL A 34 14.20 -1.52 1.08
N ILE A 35 15.52 -1.42 1.08
CA ILE A 35 16.28 -0.62 0.12
C ILE A 35 17.07 -1.60 -0.75
N ALA A 36 16.92 -1.49 -2.07
CA ALA A 36 17.68 -2.23 -3.06
C ALA A 36 18.77 -1.34 -3.66
N ASP A 37 20.03 -1.57 -3.28
CA ASP A 37 21.17 -0.86 -3.85
C ASP A 37 21.39 -1.24 -5.33
N PRO A 38 22.03 -0.37 -6.13
CA PRO A 38 22.34 -0.65 -7.54
C PRO A 38 23.03 -2.00 -7.75
N GLY A 39 22.56 -2.77 -8.74
CA GLY A 39 23.12 -4.08 -9.09
C GLY A 39 22.81 -5.21 -8.10
N THR A 40 22.08 -4.95 -7.02
CA THR A 40 21.76 -5.97 -6.01
C THR A 40 20.48 -6.74 -6.31
N THR A 41 20.44 -7.98 -5.85
CA THR A 41 19.26 -8.84 -5.87
C THR A 41 18.80 -9.10 -4.44
N LEU A 42 17.51 -8.86 -4.16
CA LEU A 42 16.92 -8.99 -2.83
C LEU A 42 15.67 -9.86 -2.85
N ASN A 43 15.44 -10.53 -1.72
CA ASN A 43 14.19 -11.24 -1.45
C ASN A 43 13.21 -10.34 -0.71
N ILE A 44 12.17 -9.90 -1.39
CA ILE A 44 11.09 -9.11 -0.82
C ILE A 44 10.07 -10.04 -0.16
N SER A 45 9.84 -9.83 1.13
CA SER A 45 8.77 -10.51 1.87
C SER A 45 7.41 -9.96 1.47
N VAL A 46 6.52 -10.85 1.02
CA VAL A 46 5.21 -10.47 0.50
C VAL A 46 4.08 -11.37 1.01
N LYS A 47 2.85 -10.87 0.97
CA LYS A 47 1.61 -11.65 1.16
C LYS A 47 0.73 -11.55 -0.07
N CYS A 48 -0.13 -12.55 -0.28
CA CYS A 48 -1.11 -12.52 -1.35
C CYS A 48 -2.25 -11.55 -0.99
N VAL A 49 -2.68 -10.74 -1.96
CA VAL A 49 -3.86 -9.85 -1.81
C VAL A 49 -4.96 -10.17 -2.83
N HIS A 50 -4.86 -11.35 -3.43
CA HIS A 50 -5.89 -11.99 -4.22
C HIS A 50 -6.26 -13.29 -3.49
N ALA A 51 -7.53 -13.67 -3.47
CA ALA A 51 -7.98 -14.97 -2.97
C ALA A 51 -7.23 -16.13 -3.64
N PRO A 52 -7.30 -17.36 -3.07
CA PRO A 52 -6.58 -18.52 -3.59
C PRO A 52 -6.80 -18.72 -5.09
N HIS A 53 -5.77 -18.40 -5.86
CA HIS A 53 -5.65 -18.65 -7.29
C HIS A 53 -4.36 -19.44 -7.56
N ARG A 54 -4.24 -20.07 -8.73
CA ARG A 54 -3.02 -20.79 -9.10
C ARG A 54 -1.79 -19.88 -9.00
N LEU A 55 -0.73 -20.39 -8.37
CA LEU A 55 0.58 -19.75 -8.32
C LEU A 55 1.42 -20.24 -9.49
N SER A 56 2.13 -19.31 -10.14
CA SER A 56 3.11 -19.62 -11.17
C SER A 56 4.48 -19.16 -10.69
N ARG A 57 5.52 -19.96 -11.01
CA ARG A 57 6.91 -19.60 -10.74
C ARG A 57 7.47 -18.83 -11.93
N GLY A 58 8.39 -17.90 -11.67
CA GLY A 58 8.99 -17.08 -12.72
C GLY A 58 8.07 -16.01 -13.31
N SER A 59 6.92 -15.74 -12.69
CA SER A 59 6.05 -14.63 -13.08
C SER A 59 6.72 -13.28 -12.90
N SER A 60 6.46 -12.37 -13.84
CA SER A 60 6.83 -10.96 -13.75
C SER A 60 5.89 -10.24 -12.78
N PHE A 61 6.38 -9.13 -12.21
CA PHE A 61 5.59 -8.25 -11.36
C PHE A 61 5.76 -6.79 -11.80
N SER A 62 4.67 -6.04 -11.79
CA SER A 62 4.67 -4.59 -12.01
C SER A 62 4.12 -3.83 -10.80
N TYR A 63 4.38 -2.52 -10.73
CA TYR A 63 3.88 -1.69 -9.63
C TYR A 63 2.37 -1.45 -9.72
N GLY A 64 1.66 -1.80 -8.64
CA GLY A 64 0.19 -1.72 -8.54
C GLY A 64 -0.32 -0.50 -7.77
N GLY A 65 0.51 0.17 -6.97
CA GLY A 65 0.09 1.28 -6.10
C GLY A 65 0.39 1.03 -4.62
N LYS A 66 -0.26 1.81 -3.76
CA LYS A 66 -0.15 1.68 -2.30
C LYS A 66 -1.42 1.10 -1.67
N ALA A 67 -1.24 0.24 -0.67
CA ALA A 67 -2.32 -0.23 0.18
C ALA A 67 -2.96 0.91 0.99
N SER A 68 -4.20 0.69 1.45
CA SER A 68 -4.88 1.59 2.38
C SER A 68 -4.14 1.70 3.72
N ARG A 69 -4.46 2.74 4.48
CA ARG A 69 -4.07 2.83 5.90
C ARG A 69 -4.66 1.70 6.74
N GLY A 70 -5.90 1.28 6.45
CA GLY A 70 -6.52 0.13 7.13
C GLY A 70 -5.70 -1.16 6.99
N MET A 71 -5.29 -1.49 5.76
CA MET A 71 -4.45 -2.64 5.45
C MET A 71 -3.04 -2.51 6.05
N LEU A 72 -2.43 -1.31 5.98
CA LEU A 72 -1.14 -1.04 6.62
C LEU A 72 -1.22 -1.27 8.14
N ASN A 73 -2.26 -0.78 8.79
CA ASN A 73 -2.46 -0.96 10.23
C ASN A 73 -2.64 -2.44 10.60
N GLU A 74 -3.41 -3.20 9.81
CA GLU A 74 -3.56 -4.65 10.00
C GLU A 74 -2.19 -5.36 9.94
N MET A 75 -1.40 -5.08 8.90
CA MET A 75 -0.07 -5.68 8.74
C MET A 75 0.88 -5.27 9.88
N ARG A 76 0.86 -4.00 10.30
CA ARG A 76 1.70 -3.49 11.39
C ARG A 76 1.35 -4.12 12.73
N SER A 77 0.06 -4.23 13.04
CA SER A 77 -0.42 -4.93 14.24
C SER A 77 0.02 -6.39 14.25
N GLY A 78 -0.12 -7.09 13.12
CA GLY A 78 0.35 -8.47 12.98
C GLY A 78 1.87 -8.60 13.17
N LYS A 79 2.66 -7.68 12.60
CA LYS A 79 4.11 -7.67 12.77
C LYS A 79 4.52 -7.40 14.22
N PHE A 80 3.85 -6.45 14.88
CA PHE A 80 4.11 -6.14 16.28
C PHE A 80 3.83 -7.34 17.18
N TYR A 81 2.66 -7.98 17.00
CA TYR A 81 2.32 -9.21 17.70
C TYR A 81 3.38 -10.30 17.49
N ASN A 82 3.77 -10.56 16.25
CA ASN A 82 4.77 -11.57 15.95
C ASN A 82 6.15 -11.25 16.56
N ALA A 83 6.56 -9.98 16.51
CA ALA A 83 7.80 -9.53 17.14
C ALA A 83 7.77 -9.73 18.66
N SER A 84 6.64 -9.52 19.32
CA SER A 84 6.50 -9.73 20.78
C SER A 84 6.66 -11.20 21.20
N ILE A 85 6.50 -12.15 20.28
CA ILE A 85 6.71 -13.59 20.51
C ILE A 85 7.96 -14.12 19.79
N GLY A 86 8.87 -13.23 19.36
CA GLY A 86 10.16 -13.60 18.75
C GLY A 86 10.10 -14.08 17.30
N LEU A 87 8.99 -13.86 16.59
CA LEU A 87 8.83 -14.23 15.19
C LEU A 87 9.11 -13.05 14.25
N GLY A 88 9.64 -13.34 13.06
CA GLY A 88 9.98 -12.32 12.05
C GLY A 88 8.76 -11.68 11.37
N ALA A 89 8.93 -10.48 10.81
CA ALA A 89 7.84 -9.74 10.14
C ALA A 89 7.15 -10.51 8.99
N SER A 90 7.83 -11.44 8.34
CA SER A 90 7.27 -12.26 7.26
C SER A 90 6.23 -13.29 7.74
N THR A 91 6.11 -13.52 9.05
CA THR A 91 5.20 -14.51 9.65
C THR A 91 3.79 -13.99 9.85
N ILE A 92 3.44 -12.76 9.40
CA ILE A 92 2.06 -12.29 9.48
C ILE A 92 1.10 -13.26 8.78
N SER A 93 -0.07 -13.47 9.36
CA SER A 93 -1.01 -14.47 8.85
C SER A 93 -1.57 -14.09 7.49
N GLN A 94 -1.46 -15.01 6.52
CA GLN A 94 -2.06 -14.84 5.19
C GLN A 94 -3.59 -14.74 5.27
N SER A 95 -4.23 -15.41 6.23
CA SER A 95 -5.68 -15.36 6.41
C SER A 95 -6.15 -14.02 6.98
N SER A 96 -5.34 -13.37 7.84
CA SER A 96 -5.63 -12.00 8.33
C SER A 96 -5.59 -10.99 7.17
N VAL A 97 -4.58 -11.09 6.29
CA VAL A 97 -4.52 -10.26 5.08
C VAL A 97 -5.76 -10.46 4.21
N TRP A 98 -6.17 -11.71 3.95
CA TRP A 98 -7.38 -11.96 3.15
C TRP A 98 -8.68 -11.51 3.84
N LYS A 99 -8.78 -11.63 5.17
CA LYS A 99 -9.90 -11.09 5.93
C LYS A 99 -9.98 -9.58 5.73
N LYS A 100 -8.86 -8.88 5.81
CA LYS A 100 -8.81 -7.43 5.60
C LYS A 100 -9.10 -7.03 4.16
N VAL A 101 -8.63 -7.81 3.18
CA VAL A 101 -9.03 -7.62 1.77
C VAL A 101 -10.55 -7.70 1.64
N LYS A 102 -11.19 -8.75 2.19
CA LYS A 102 -12.64 -8.91 2.12
C LYS A 102 -13.40 -7.75 2.79
N GLU A 103 -12.92 -7.29 3.94
CA GLU A 103 -13.48 -6.15 4.65
C GLU A 103 -13.41 -4.87 3.79
N GLU A 104 -12.24 -4.51 3.28
CA GLU A 104 -12.06 -3.27 2.51
C GLU A 104 -12.76 -3.32 1.15
N MET A 105 -12.75 -4.48 0.50
CA MET A 105 -13.44 -4.66 -0.78
C MET A 105 -14.96 -4.69 -0.63
N GLY A 106 -15.48 -4.99 0.57
CA GLY A 106 -16.92 -4.91 0.87
C GLY A 106 -17.50 -3.50 0.70
N TYR A 107 -16.67 -2.46 0.80
CA TYR A 107 -17.07 -1.06 0.58
C TYR A 107 -16.98 -0.63 -0.89
N GLU A 108 -16.25 -1.37 -1.73
CA GLU A 108 -16.03 -1.02 -3.14
C GLU A 108 -17.15 -1.61 -4.02
N LYS A 109 -18.35 -1.01 -3.95
CA LYS A 109 -19.54 -1.46 -4.72
C LYS A 109 -19.34 -1.52 -6.24
N SER A 110 -18.31 -0.86 -6.77
CA SER A 110 -18.04 -0.75 -8.21
C SER A 110 -17.09 -1.82 -8.76
N VAL A 111 -16.63 -2.78 -7.95
CA VAL A 111 -15.67 -3.81 -8.41
C VAL A 111 -16.36 -5.15 -8.64
N SER A 112 -15.95 -5.85 -9.70
CA SER A 112 -16.55 -7.11 -10.13
C SER A 112 -16.05 -8.33 -9.36
N ASP A 113 -14.89 -8.22 -8.71
CA ASP A 113 -14.27 -9.29 -7.93
C ASP A 113 -13.73 -8.74 -6.61
N ASN A 114 -14.49 -8.97 -5.54
CA ASN A 114 -14.18 -8.50 -4.19
C ASN A 114 -13.05 -9.30 -3.53
N SER A 115 -12.54 -10.33 -4.20
CA SER A 115 -11.43 -11.15 -3.74
C SER A 115 -10.08 -10.62 -4.23
N LYS A 116 -10.09 -9.68 -5.19
CA LYS A 116 -8.91 -9.08 -5.81
C LYS A 116 -8.72 -7.63 -5.35
N TYR A 117 -7.91 -7.45 -4.32
CA TYR A 117 -7.67 -6.16 -3.67
C TYR A 117 -7.22 -5.04 -4.63
N THR A 118 -6.49 -5.41 -5.68
CA THR A 118 -5.92 -4.47 -6.65
C THR A 118 -6.98 -3.78 -7.51
N LEU A 119 -8.17 -4.37 -7.66
CA LEU A 119 -9.31 -3.69 -8.28
C LEU A 119 -9.79 -2.51 -7.41
N GLY A 120 -9.85 -2.69 -6.09
CA GLY A 120 -10.17 -1.61 -5.15
C GLY A 120 -9.11 -0.51 -5.16
N ILE A 121 -7.82 -0.87 -5.28
CA ILE A 121 -6.73 0.13 -5.46
C ILE A 121 -6.93 0.93 -6.75
N LYS A 122 -7.25 0.26 -7.86
CA LYS A 122 -7.48 0.93 -9.15
C LYS A 122 -8.66 1.90 -9.08
N ALA A 123 -9.75 1.50 -8.44
CA ALA A 123 -10.91 2.37 -8.20
C ALA A 123 -10.52 3.61 -7.37
N ARG A 124 -9.77 3.40 -6.28
CA ARG A 124 -9.23 4.48 -5.42
C ARG A 124 -8.34 5.46 -6.16
N LYS A 125 -7.39 4.97 -6.96
CA LYS A 125 -6.52 5.82 -7.79
C LYS A 125 -7.32 6.78 -8.66
N GLY A 126 -8.42 6.32 -9.24
CA GLY A 126 -9.33 7.15 -10.02
C GLY A 126 -9.95 8.30 -9.20
N ARG A 127 -10.38 8.02 -7.96
CA ARG A 127 -10.95 9.03 -7.04
C ARG A 127 -9.88 10.00 -6.54
N VAL A 128 -8.74 9.48 -6.11
CA VAL A 128 -7.58 10.26 -5.66
C VAL A 128 -7.13 11.24 -6.74
N LYS A 129 -6.99 10.81 -8.00
CA LYS A 129 -6.60 11.69 -9.10
C LYS A 129 -7.57 12.85 -9.33
N LYS A 130 -8.86 12.66 -9.06
CA LYS A 130 -9.87 13.73 -9.14
C LYS A 130 -9.77 14.69 -7.96
N ARG A 131 -9.56 14.16 -6.74
CA ARG A 131 -9.47 14.94 -5.50
C ARG A 131 -8.15 15.71 -5.38
N SER A 132 -7.02 15.08 -5.71
CA SER A 132 -5.69 15.67 -5.58
C SER A 132 -5.54 16.95 -6.41
N LYS A 133 -6.23 17.05 -7.55
CA LYS A 133 -6.31 18.28 -8.37
C LYS A 133 -6.93 19.48 -7.65
N LYS A 134 -7.78 19.23 -6.65
CA LYS A 134 -8.44 20.28 -5.86
C LYS A 134 -7.58 20.75 -4.68
N VAL A 135 -6.62 19.92 -4.25
CA VAL A 135 -5.73 20.22 -3.11
C VAL A 135 -4.48 20.92 -3.63
N LYS A 136 -4.28 22.17 -3.24
CA LYS A 136 -3.06 22.93 -3.55
C LYS A 136 -2.10 22.88 -2.38
N PHE A 137 -0.88 22.43 -2.63
CA PHE A 137 0.19 22.44 -1.65
C PHE A 137 1.13 23.63 -1.88
N PRO A 138 1.55 24.33 -0.82
CA PRO A 138 2.69 25.24 -0.88
C PRO A 138 3.93 24.56 -1.47
N LYS A 139 4.78 25.33 -2.16
CA LYS A 139 5.99 24.80 -2.85
C LYS A 139 6.93 24.05 -1.90
N ASN A 140 7.01 24.48 -0.64
CA ASN A 140 7.91 23.95 0.38
C ASN A 140 7.23 22.95 1.32
N THR A 141 6.09 22.38 0.94
CA THR A 141 5.41 21.36 1.74
C THR A 141 6.30 20.12 1.88
N ILE A 142 6.55 19.73 3.13
CA ILE A 142 7.32 18.52 3.48
C ILE A 142 6.43 17.38 3.97
N GLY A 143 5.12 17.61 4.12
CA GLY A 143 4.22 16.64 4.72
C GLY A 143 2.77 17.08 4.72
N VAL A 144 1.90 16.17 5.16
CA VAL A 144 0.46 16.38 5.27
C VAL A 144 -0.06 15.75 6.56
N VAL A 145 -1.00 16.43 7.20
CA VAL A 145 -1.85 15.87 8.26
C VAL A 145 -3.27 15.83 7.70
N ALA A 146 -3.89 14.67 7.73
CA ALA A 146 -5.27 14.48 7.32
C ALA A 146 -6.15 14.38 8.56
N ILE A 147 -7.17 15.23 8.62
CA ILE A 147 -8.11 15.35 9.73
C ILE A 147 -9.52 15.20 9.13
N ASP A 148 -10.39 14.42 9.76
CA ASP A 148 -11.79 14.28 9.33
C ASP A 148 -12.69 15.42 9.87
N ASN A 149 -13.97 15.37 9.52
CA ASN A 149 -14.98 16.34 9.96
C ASN A 149 -15.26 16.30 11.48
N LYS A 150 -14.81 15.26 12.19
CA LYS A 150 -14.92 15.11 13.65
C LYS A 150 -13.67 15.62 14.37
N GLY A 151 -12.68 16.11 13.62
CA GLY A 151 -11.41 16.58 14.18
C GLY A 151 -10.41 15.45 14.47
N GLU A 152 -10.68 14.22 14.01
CA GLU A 152 -9.80 13.08 14.24
C GLU A 152 -8.68 13.00 13.20
N ILE A 153 -7.44 12.79 13.65
CA ILE A 153 -6.29 12.58 12.77
C ILE A 153 -6.40 11.21 12.10
N LYS A 154 -6.56 11.20 10.78
CA LYS A 154 -6.61 9.97 9.96
C LYS A 154 -5.27 9.59 9.36
N GLY A 155 -4.31 10.51 9.35
CA GLY A 155 -2.94 10.20 9.00
C GLY A 155 -1.99 11.39 9.07
N VAL A 156 -0.73 11.08 9.27
CA VAL A 156 0.39 12.03 9.29
C VAL A 156 1.49 11.44 8.43
N GLU A 157 1.99 12.22 7.48
CA GLU A 157 3.14 11.86 6.64
C GLU A 157 4.07 13.07 6.56
N ILE A 158 5.31 12.92 7.03
CA ILE A 158 6.31 13.99 7.08
C ILE A 158 7.60 13.44 6.49
N TYR A 159 8.23 14.23 5.61
CA TYR A 159 9.47 13.89 4.93
C TYR A 159 10.55 14.92 5.20
N ARG A 160 11.80 14.52 4.96
CA ARG A 160 12.98 15.38 5.12
C ARG A 160 13.01 16.59 4.18
N SER A 161 12.36 16.51 3.02
CA SER A 161 12.44 17.56 1.99
C SER A 161 11.16 17.68 1.16
N PRO A 162 10.90 18.85 0.55
CA PRO A 162 9.77 19.03 -0.37
C PRO A 162 9.83 18.14 -1.61
N HIS A 163 11.04 17.76 -2.02
CA HIS A 163 11.25 16.81 -3.12
C HIS A 163 10.66 15.43 -2.78
N ASN A 164 10.98 14.91 -1.59
CA ASN A 164 10.49 13.62 -1.12
C ASN A 164 8.96 13.59 -0.99
N PHE A 165 8.37 14.67 -0.48
CA PHE A 165 6.93 14.83 -0.42
C PHE A 165 6.30 14.82 -1.81
N ASN A 166 6.86 15.58 -2.76
CA ASN A 166 6.30 15.68 -4.10
C ASN A 166 6.31 14.36 -4.88
N ILE A 167 7.32 13.52 -4.68
CA ILE A 167 7.38 12.18 -5.29
C ILE A 167 6.36 11.24 -4.64
N ARG A 168 6.14 11.32 -3.32
CA ARG A 168 5.32 10.35 -2.58
C ARG A 168 3.85 10.75 -2.41
N LYS A 169 3.49 12.02 -2.64
CA LYS A 169 2.16 12.55 -2.31
C LYS A 169 1.01 11.76 -2.91
N GLU A 170 1.16 11.21 -4.12
CA GLU A 170 0.11 10.40 -4.76
C GLU A 170 -0.18 9.12 -3.96
N GLY A 171 0.86 8.38 -3.58
CA GLY A 171 0.74 7.18 -2.74
C GLY A 171 0.18 7.47 -1.34
N ILE A 172 0.46 8.66 -0.79
CA ILE A 172 -0.13 9.10 0.48
C ILE A 172 -1.65 9.22 0.35
N PHE A 173 -2.11 9.93 -0.67
CA PHE A 173 -3.54 10.08 -0.92
C PHE A 173 -4.23 8.75 -1.22
N GLU A 174 -3.59 7.86 -1.98
CA GLU A 174 -4.07 6.48 -2.19
C GLU A 174 -4.29 5.74 -0.87
N SER A 175 -3.36 5.91 0.09
CA SER A 175 -3.47 5.27 1.40
C SER A 175 -4.58 5.86 2.27
N LEU A 176 -4.86 7.16 2.14
CA LEU A 176 -5.83 7.89 2.96
C LEU A 176 -7.28 7.79 2.45
N GLU A 177 -7.48 7.56 1.15
CA GLU A 177 -8.80 7.63 0.50
C GLU A 177 -9.86 6.71 1.13
N THR A 178 -9.48 5.57 1.71
CA THR A 178 -10.42 4.62 2.35
C THR A 178 -10.86 5.01 3.75
N ASN A 179 -10.10 5.87 4.41
CA ASN A 179 -10.22 6.10 5.85
C ASN A 179 -10.83 7.46 6.20
N ILE A 180 -11.21 8.23 5.18
CA ILE A 180 -11.74 9.59 5.34
C ILE A 180 -13.12 9.60 4.68
N SER A 181 -14.15 9.93 5.46
CA SER A 181 -15.40 10.39 4.87
C SER A 181 -15.16 11.79 4.33
N TRP A 182 -15.27 11.94 3.02
CA TRP A 182 -15.02 13.22 2.36
C TRP A 182 -16.29 14.04 2.14
N GLU A 183 -17.45 13.48 2.45
CA GLU A 183 -18.71 14.23 2.43
C GLU A 183 -19.00 14.74 3.84
N PRO A 184 -19.48 15.99 3.99
CA PRO A 184 -20.02 16.44 5.26
C PRO A 184 -21.14 15.48 5.65
N GLU A 185 -21.10 14.94 6.86
CA GLU A 185 -22.33 14.43 7.48
C GLU A 185 -23.28 15.63 7.54
N GLY A 186 -24.41 15.53 6.84
CA GLY A 186 -25.40 16.60 6.70
C GLY A 186 -26.00 17.04 8.02
#